data_AF-A0A849QLG5-F1
#
_entry.id   AF-A0A849QLG5-F1
#
_cell.length_a   1.000
_cell.length_b   1.000
_cell.length_c   1.000
_cell.angle_alpha   90.00
_cell.angle_beta   90.00
_cell.angle_gamma   90.00
#
_symmetry.space_group_name_H-M   'P 1'
#
loop_
_entity.id
_entity.type
_entity.pdbx_description
1 polymer ?
#
loop_
_entity_poly.entity_id
_entity_poly.type
_entity_poly.pdbx_seq_one_letter_code
_entity_poly.pdbx_strand_id
1 'polypeptide(L)'
;MLIEPMPEGHVETPLSDLPPGSVARKVGVGQDIVEERIRVLNRRARVGVTGVYLDRLLAPDEGFEAVLEEIAARDSLVRRRVRGR
;
A
#
# COMPACT_ATOMS: atom_id res chain seq x y z
N MET A 1 -2.98 -7.92 3.35
CA MET A 1 -3.95 -8.49 2.38
C MET A 1 -3.89 -10.00 2.53
N LEU A 2 -5.01 -10.69 2.33
CA LEU A 2 -5.06 -12.12 2.08
C LEU A 2 -4.82 -12.32 0.58
N ILE A 3 -3.86 -13.17 0.22
CA ILE A 3 -3.51 -13.46 -1.17
C ILE A 3 -3.97 -14.88 -1.47
N GLU A 4 -4.79 -15.02 -2.49
CA GLU A 4 -5.32 -16.32 -2.92
C GLU A 4 -4.80 -16.64 -4.32
N PRO A 5 -4.04 -17.75 -4.47
CA PRO A 5 -3.52 -18.13 -5.77
C PRO A 5 -4.66 -18.55 -6.70
N MET A 6 -4.53 -18.19 -7.97
CA MET A 6 -5.38 -18.66 -9.07
C MET A 6 -4.51 -19.46 -10.05
N PRO A 7 -5.09 -20.25 -10.98
CA PRO A 7 -4.31 -20.90 -12.04
C PRO A 7 -3.38 -19.93 -12.78
N GLU A 8 -3.81 -18.67 -12.93
CA GLU A 8 -3.01 -17.56 -13.42
C GLU A 8 -3.09 -16.39 -12.43
N GLY A 9 -1.98 -16.05 -11.78
CA GLY A 9 -1.89 -14.92 -10.85
C GLY A 9 -2.52 -15.19 -9.49
N HIS A 10 -3.12 -14.14 -8.91
CA HIS A 10 -3.73 -14.19 -7.58
C HIS A 10 -4.80 -13.13 -7.39
N VAL A 11 -5.69 -13.35 -6.42
CA VAL A 11 -6.65 -12.36 -5.93
C VAL A 11 -6.16 -11.82 -4.59
N GLU A 12 -6.20 -10.50 -4.44
CA GLU A 12 -5.86 -9.82 -3.20
C GLU A 12 -7.13 -9.30 -2.52
N THR A 13 -7.34 -9.70 -1.27
CA THR A 13 -8.43 -9.20 -0.44
C THR A 13 -7.87 -8.41 0.75
N PRO A 14 -8.33 -7.18 1.02
CA PRO A 14 -7.93 -6.46 2.23
C PRO A 14 -8.27 -7.26 3.50
N LEU A 15 -7.36 -7.27 4.48
CA LEU A 15 -7.62 -7.97 5.74
C LEU A 15 -8.65 -7.24 6.61
N SER A 16 -8.94 -5.97 6.31
CA SER A 16 -10.01 -5.19 6.95
C SER A 16 -11.41 -5.73 6.67
N ASP A 17 -11.57 -6.42 5.54
CA ASP A 17 -12.88 -6.82 5.02
C ASP A 17 -13.22 -8.27 5.42
N LEU A 18 -12.32 -8.91 6.17
CA LEU A 18 -12.40 -10.32 6.53
C LEU A 18 -12.31 -10.52 8.05
N PRO A 19 -13.14 -11.38 8.64
CA PRO A 19 -12.96 -11.80 10.02
C PRO A 19 -11.63 -12.54 10.23
N PRO A 20 -10.79 -12.20 11.24
CA PRO A 20 -9.50 -12.86 11.45
C PRO A 20 -9.57 -14.39 11.56
N GLY A 21 -10.61 -14.92 12.23
CA GLY A 21 -10.81 -16.36 12.37
C GLY A 21 -11.10 -17.09 11.04
N SER A 22 -11.71 -16.44 10.05
CA SER A 22 -11.92 -17.06 8.73
C SER A 22 -10.61 -17.15 7.96
N VAL A 23 -9.79 -16.10 8.03
CA VAL A 23 -8.44 -16.05 7.46
C VAL A 23 -7.55 -17.12 8.11
N ALA A 24 -7.59 -17.23 9.44
CA ALA A 24 -6.80 -18.20 10.19
C ALA A 24 -7.10 -19.64 9.77
N ARG A 25 -8.39 -19.99 9.63
CA ARG A 25 -8.82 -21.30 9.11
C ARG A 25 -8.35 -21.54 7.68
N LYS A 26 -8.42 -20.52 6.82
CA LYS A 26 -8.05 -20.64 5.41
C LYS A 26 -6.54 -20.82 5.21
N VAL A 27 -5.73 -20.15 6.04
CA VAL A 27 -4.26 -20.22 6.00
C VAL A 27 -3.72 -21.40 6.81
N GLY A 28 -4.50 -21.94 7.76
CA GLY A 28 -4.10 -23.06 8.60
C GLY A 28 -3.20 -22.65 9.78
N VAL A 29 -3.46 -21.46 10.35
CA VAL A 29 -2.69 -20.90 11.48
C VAL A 29 -3.60 -20.49 12.63
N GLY A 30 -3.02 -20.19 13.80
CA GLY A 30 -3.76 -19.60 14.92
C GLY A 30 -4.33 -18.22 14.57
N GLN A 31 -5.48 -17.87 15.14
CA GLN A 31 -6.12 -16.56 14.94
C GLN A 31 -5.25 -15.41 15.46
N ASP A 32 -4.55 -15.63 16.56
CA ASP A 32 -3.58 -14.72 17.16
C ASP A 32 -2.46 -14.31 16.17
N ILE A 33 -1.99 -15.25 15.35
CA ILE A 33 -1.00 -14.99 14.30
C ILE A 33 -1.55 -13.99 13.25
N VAL A 34 -2.83 -14.16 12.86
CA VAL A 34 -3.48 -13.26 11.91
C VAL A 34 -3.66 -11.87 12.50
N GLU A 35 -4.13 -11.77 13.74
CA GLU A 35 -4.33 -10.51 14.44
C GLU A 35 -3.01 -9.74 14.63
N GLU A 36 -1.94 -10.44 15.00
CA GLU A 36 -0.62 -9.84 15.09
C GLU A 36 -0.16 -9.33 13.72
N ARG A 37 -0.42 -10.08 12.65
CA ARG A 37 -0.09 -9.61 11.30
C ARG A 37 -0.87 -8.38 10.88
N ILE A 38 -2.15 -8.30 11.18
CA ILE A 38 -2.95 -7.09 10.93
C ILE A 38 -2.34 -5.90 11.67
N ARG A 39 -1.99 -6.06 12.96
CA ARG A 39 -1.37 -5.02 13.78
C ARG A 39 -0.05 -4.52 13.18
N VAL A 40 0.84 -5.44 12.80
CA VAL A 40 2.16 -5.12 12.22
C VAL A 40 2.02 -4.43 10.87
N LEU A 41 1.15 -4.92 9.99
CA LEU A 41 0.94 -4.32 8.67
C LEU A 41 0.34 -2.91 8.78
N ASN A 42 -0.63 -2.70 9.67
CA ASN A 42 -1.21 -1.38 9.93
C ASN A 42 -0.20 -0.41 10.55
N ARG A 43 0.69 -0.90 11.42
CA ARG A 43 1.80 -0.08 11.93
C ARG A 43 2.77 0.28 10.80
N ARG A 44 3.13 -0.69 9.94
CA ARG A 44 4.01 -0.45 8.80
C ARG A 44 3.43 0.55 7.81
N ALA A 45 2.12 0.51 7.54
CA ALA A 45 1.47 1.48 6.68
C ALA A 45 1.51 2.91 7.28
N ARG A 46 1.36 3.04 8.61
CA ARG A 46 1.33 4.35 9.29
C ARG A 46 2.71 4.97 9.52
N VAL A 47 3.70 4.16 9.91
CA VAL A 47 5.01 4.65 10.38
C VAL A 47 6.20 3.93 9.74
N GLY A 48 5.95 2.95 8.88
CA GLY A 48 7.01 2.18 8.24
C GLY A 48 7.59 2.94 7.06
N VAL A 49 8.91 2.85 6.90
CA VAL A 49 9.57 3.25 5.66
C VAL A 49 9.21 2.21 4.59
N THR A 50 8.30 2.56 3.69
CA THR A 50 7.87 1.69 2.59
C THR A 50 8.83 1.73 1.40
N GLY A 51 9.79 2.65 1.41
CA GLY A 51 10.62 2.98 0.24
C GLY A 51 9.89 3.88 -0.77
N VAL A 52 8.63 4.24 -0.51
CA VAL A 52 7.91 5.24 -1.28
C VAL A 52 8.41 6.62 -0.88
N TYR A 53 8.97 7.34 -1.84
CA TYR A 53 9.52 8.68 -1.62
C TYR A 53 8.44 9.77 -1.62
N LEU A 54 7.42 9.61 -2.47
CA LEU A 54 6.32 10.56 -2.61
C LEU A 54 5.01 9.77 -2.68
N ASP A 55 4.13 10.02 -1.71
CA ASP A 55 2.76 9.49 -1.65
C ASP A 55 1.81 10.65 -1.36
N ARG A 56 1.13 11.15 -2.40
CA ARG A 56 0.17 12.25 -2.31
C ARG A 56 -1.11 11.82 -3.01
N LEU A 57 -2.20 11.80 -2.26
CA LEU A 57 -3.55 11.65 -2.78
C LEU A 57 -3.95 12.92 -3.56
N LEU A 58 -4.55 12.72 -4.73
CA LEU A 58 -5.11 13.79 -5.56
C LEU A 58 -6.59 13.95 -5.28
N ALA A 59 -7.04 15.19 -5.16
CA ALA A 59 -8.46 15.52 -5.16
C ALA A 59 -9.06 15.32 -6.57
N PRO A 60 -10.39 15.11 -6.70
CA PRO A 60 -11.02 14.85 -7.99
C PRO A 60 -10.85 15.97 -9.03
N ASP A 61 -10.60 17.19 -8.56
CA ASP A 61 -10.38 18.40 -9.35
C ASP A 61 -8.90 18.70 -9.63
N GLU A 62 -7.98 17.94 -9.02
CA GLU A 62 -6.54 18.09 -9.24
C GLU A 62 -6.09 17.31 -10.50
N GLY A 63 -5.39 18.01 -11.40
CA GLY A 63 -4.69 17.39 -12.52
C GLY A 63 -3.36 16.78 -12.08
N PHE A 64 -3.12 15.51 -12.43
CA PHE A 64 -1.89 14.79 -12.06
C PHE A 64 -0.62 15.54 -12.50
N GLU A 65 -0.58 15.99 -13.75
CA GLU A 65 0.57 16.67 -14.35
C GLU A 65 0.88 17.99 -13.62
N ALA A 66 -0.15 18.80 -13.36
CA ALA A 66 0.01 20.08 -12.68
C ALA A 66 0.55 19.91 -11.26
N VAL A 67 0.01 18.95 -10.50
CA VAL A 67 0.48 18.64 -9.15
C VAL A 67 1.91 18.09 -9.17
N LEU A 68 2.24 17.22 -10.13
CA LEU A 68 3.60 16.69 -10.26
C LEU A 68 4.61 17.79 -10.62
N GLU A 69 4.26 18.72 -11.50
CA GLU A 69 5.12 19.87 -11.82
C GLU A 69 5.34 20.78 -10.61
N GLU A 70 4.30 21.08 -9.83
CA GLU A 70 4.40 21.88 -8.61
C GLU A 70 5.36 21.24 -7.61
N ILE A 71 5.24 19.91 -7.41
CA ILE A 71 6.12 19.16 -6.52
C ILE A 71 7.55 19.16 -7.06
N ALA A 72 7.75 18.92 -8.36
CA ALA A 72 9.06 18.97 -9.01
C ALA A 72 9.70 20.37 -8.95
N ALA A 73 8.92 21.45 -8.92
CA ALA A 73 9.47 22.80 -8.75
C ALA A 73 10.12 22.96 -7.35
N ARG A 74 9.53 22.34 -6.32
CA ARG A 74 9.95 22.48 -4.91
C ARG A 74 10.95 21.41 -4.46
N ASP A 75 10.86 20.20 -5.01
CA ASP A 75 11.69 19.05 -4.64
C ASP A 75 12.68 18.68 -5.76
N SER A 76 13.98 18.76 -5.46
CA SER A 76 15.05 18.49 -6.43
C SER A 76 15.17 17.01 -6.81
N LEU A 77 14.81 16.08 -5.93
CA LEU A 77 14.84 14.64 -6.19
C LEU A 77 13.69 14.25 -7.13
N VAL A 78 12.49 14.79 -6.89
CA VAL A 78 11.35 14.61 -7.80
C VAL A 78 11.67 15.24 -9.16
N ARG A 79 12.18 16.47 -9.18
CA ARG A 79 12.58 17.16 -10.42
C ARG A 79 13.54 16.35 -11.28
N ARG A 80 14.57 15.78 -10.65
CA ARG A 80 15.59 14.97 -11.35
C ARG A 80 14.97 13.73 -11.96
N ARG A 81 14.01 13.10 -11.28
CA ARG A 81 13.32 11.90 -11.76
C ARG A 81 12.40 12.20 -12.95
N VAL A 82 11.67 13.31 -12.89
CA VAL A 82 10.71 13.73 -13.92
C VAL A 82 11.40 14.20 -15.20
N ARG A 83 12.46 15.02 -15.08
CA ARG A 83 13.10 15.64 -16.25
C ARG A 83 14.06 14.72 -17.00
N GLY A 84 14.38 13.56 -16.44
CA GLY A 84 15.38 12.65 -16.99
C GLY A 84 16.79 13.26 -16.93
N ARG A 85 17.72 12.52 -16.34
CA ARG A 85 19.11 12.52 -16.81
C ARG A 85 19.39 11.12 -17.30
#